data_AF-A0A4U9ERG7-F1
#
_entry.id   AF-A0A4U9ERG7-F1
#
_cell.length_a   1.000
_cell.length_b   1.000
_cell.length_c   1.000
_cell.angle_alpha   90.00
_cell.angle_beta   90.00
_cell.angle_gamma   90.00
#
_symmetry.space_group_name_H-M   'P 1'
#
loop_
_entity.id
_entity.type
_entity.pdbx_description
1 polymer ?
#
loop_
_entity_poly.entity_id
_entity_poly.type
_entity_poly.pdbx_seq_one_letter_code
_entity_poly.pdbx_strand_id
1 'polypeptide(L)'
;MTNPFRNLLNEIINMIFNHLYPSDVWMVQNSIKSTKHMLDSHLLARRHAVDDLMGWACRQGSIQAVNKAVSLGADPSLVQVPETSVLRYPTSTIALASNHLDLVKHLFHLGANLPPHVHEDIHAEVFFGQKPQLLKICLEHCTKDQFTNLQANLDLALERQVRCTIVTTSDKRAAAMDKVKYWLELGANPTALCRGGTTSLDIAILSFTNLRHTYCPSSIVDPLVNLLLSAKPDLNANALYETQKFMEVGDSTKIMELLLEAGAKLDLPLYAELNPVVYYASICRVYDAELFDFLFSHGASVRPKWLHDDRGEYHDVTPIHKLWEHWGGRRCLLDDYKFAVIKLFIGRHAVQNIAAQFVRHLFRPRSSIDDKTEFKPLMMKRSRVILELILRNCNFKTTMVEEMEDLFHEIIQLEKTNSPWESIVDPILKDMLIPYIKLPMDDDVPIV
;
A
#
# COMPACT_ATOMS: atom_id res chain seq x y z
N MET A 1 53.06 -61.44 22.57
CA MET A 1 53.28 -61.34 21.11
C MET A 1 52.02 -60.74 20.49
N THR A 2 52.11 -59.50 20.00
CA THR A 2 51.04 -58.81 19.26
C THR A 2 50.89 -59.45 17.88
N ASN A 3 49.67 -59.85 17.51
CA ASN A 3 49.39 -60.52 16.24
C ASN A 3 49.66 -59.55 15.05
N PRO A 4 50.62 -59.83 14.16
CA PRO A 4 51.00 -58.94 13.06
C PRO A 4 49.87 -58.72 12.05
N PHE A 5 48.93 -59.65 11.93
CA PHE A 5 47.76 -59.50 11.05
C PHE A 5 46.72 -58.52 11.60
N ARG A 6 46.74 -58.25 12.91
CA ARG A 6 45.85 -57.25 13.52
C ARG A 6 46.27 -55.82 13.15
N ASN A 7 47.58 -55.59 12.98
CA ASN A 7 48.11 -54.31 12.54
C ASN A 7 47.81 -54.07 11.05
N LEU A 8 47.99 -55.08 10.19
CA LEU A 8 47.68 -54.99 8.76
C LEU A 8 46.18 -54.72 8.51
N LEU A 9 45.30 -55.40 9.26
CA LEU A 9 43.86 -55.19 9.14
C LEU A 9 43.47 -53.75 9.55
N ASN A 10 44.04 -53.26 10.65
CA ASN A 10 43.82 -51.89 11.11
C ASN A 10 44.37 -50.85 10.12
N GLU A 11 45.51 -51.11 9.49
CA GLU A 11 46.10 -50.26 8.45
C GLU A 11 45.24 -50.21 7.19
N ILE A 12 44.74 -51.36 6.71
CA ILE A 12 43.84 -51.42 5.56
C ILE A 12 42.51 -50.71 5.86
N ILE A 13 41.95 -50.93 7.05
CA ILE A 13 40.74 -50.25 7.52
C ILE A 13 40.99 -48.73 7.53
N ASN A 14 42.08 -48.27 8.13
CA ASN A 14 42.42 -46.84 8.16
C ASN A 14 42.60 -46.27 6.75
N MET A 15 43.23 -47.01 5.83
CA MET A 15 43.41 -46.60 4.44
C MET A 15 42.07 -46.45 3.71
N ILE A 16 41.15 -47.41 3.87
CA ILE A 16 39.81 -47.33 3.28
C ILE A 16 39.05 -46.12 3.83
N PHE A 17 39.00 -45.96 5.15
CA PHE A 17 38.24 -44.87 5.77
C PHE A 17 38.87 -43.49 5.54
N ASN A 18 40.19 -43.40 5.30
CA ASN A 18 40.85 -42.15 4.89
C ASN A 18 40.37 -41.64 3.52
N HIS A 19 39.92 -42.53 2.63
CA HIS A 19 39.41 -42.18 1.31
C HIS A 19 37.88 -41.98 1.27
N LEU A 20 37.17 -42.32 2.34
CA LEU A 20 35.73 -42.12 2.44
C LEU A 20 35.40 -40.70 2.91
N TYR A 21 34.23 -40.19 2.48
CA TYR A 21 33.72 -38.95 3.05
C TYR A 21 33.24 -39.20 4.49
N PRO A 22 33.30 -38.18 5.39
CA PRO A 22 32.81 -38.30 6.75
C PRO A 22 31.34 -38.78 6.85
N SER A 23 30.50 -38.45 5.87
CA SER A 23 29.13 -38.97 5.73
C SER A 23 29.09 -40.49 5.52
N ASP A 24 29.99 -41.04 4.72
CA ASP A 24 30.04 -42.47 4.41
C ASP A 24 30.51 -43.26 5.63
N VAL A 25 31.50 -42.72 6.34
CA VAL A 25 31.98 -43.27 7.62
C VAL A 25 30.82 -43.34 8.63
N TRP A 26 30.03 -42.28 8.74
CA TRP A 26 28.83 -42.26 9.60
C TRP A 26 27.76 -43.28 9.16
N MET A 27 27.47 -43.40 7.87
CA MET A 27 26.49 -44.38 7.37
C MET A 27 26.89 -45.81 7.72
N VAL A 28 28.19 -46.12 7.63
CA VAL A 28 28.74 -47.43 8.04
C VAL A 28 28.64 -47.61 9.56
N GLN A 29 28.95 -46.60 10.37
CA GLN A 29 28.77 -46.64 11.83
C GLN A 29 27.33 -46.90 12.24
N ASN A 30 26.37 -46.23 11.59
CA ASN A 30 24.96 -46.36 11.90
C ASN A 30 24.42 -47.75 11.54
N SER A 31 24.96 -48.32 10.46
CA SER A 31 24.59 -49.66 9.99
C SER A 31 25.22 -50.78 10.82
N ILE A 32 26.40 -50.55 11.41
CA ILE A 32 27.17 -51.57 12.13
C ILE A 32 27.55 -51.06 13.53
N LYS A 33 26.74 -51.35 14.55
CA LYS A 33 26.93 -50.84 15.92
C LYS A 33 28.31 -51.14 16.53
N SER A 34 28.94 -52.26 16.16
CA SER A 34 30.24 -52.68 16.69
C SER A 34 31.43 -51.81 16.21
N THR A 35 31.28 -51.05 15.13
CA THR A 35 32.36 -50.21 14.57
C THR A 35 32.38 -48.79 15.13
N LYS A 36 31.40 -48.42 15.98
CA LYS A 36 31.18 -47.06 16.50
C LYS A 36 32.45 -46.46 17.13
N HIS A 37 33.02 -47.11 18.15
CA HIS A 37 34.19 -46.57 18.85
C HIS A 37 35.46 -46.47 17.99
N MET A 38 35.65 -47.42 17.06
CA MET A 38 36.79 -47.43 16.16
C MET A 38 36.71 -46.27 15.16
N LEU A 39 35.55 -46.07 14.55
CA LEU A 39 35.34 -45.04 13.53
C LEU A 39 35.17 -43.63 14.13
N ASP A 40 34.81 -43.51 15.41
CA ASP A 40 34.82 -42.22 16.11
C ASP A 40 36.23 -41.64 16.20
N SER A 41 37.20 -42.49 16.53
CA SER A 41 38.61 -42.11 16.58
C SER A 41 39.12 -41.69 15.19
N HIS A 42 38.58 -42.31 14.13
CA HIS A 42 38.92 -41.98 12.75
C HIS A 42 38.40 -40.60 12.33
N LEU A 43 37.14 -40.28 12.65
CA LEU A 43 36.56 -38.95 12.41
C LEU A 43 37.30 -37.86 13.21
N LEU A 44 37.64 -38.12 14.47
CA LEU A 44 38.37 -37.17 15.31
C LEU A 44 39.82 -36.94 14.85
N ALA A 45 40.45 -37.92 14.20
CA ALA A 45 41.80 -37.80 13.68
C ALA A 45 41.92 -36.91 12.43
N ARG A 46 40.81 -36.67 11.73
CA ARG A 46 40.77 -35.88 10.50
C ARG A 46 40.35 -34.44 10.78
N ARG A 47 41.19 -33.48 10.40
CA ARG A 47 40.87 -32.05 10.48
C ARG A 47 39.56 -31.77 9.72
N HIS A 48 38.62 -31.06 10.35
CA HIS A 48 37.30 -30.70 9.81
C HIS A 48 36.32 -31.86 9.53
N ALA A 49 36.65 -33.13 9.77
CA ALA A 49 35.72 -34.23 9.44
C ALA A 49 34.42 -34.22 10.26
N VAL A 50 34.49 -33.73 11.51
CA VAL A 50 33.31 -33.53 12.36
C VAL A 50 32.45 -32.37 11.85
N ASP A 51 33.07 -31.29 11.38
CA ASP A 51 32.40 -30.15 10.75
C ASP A 51 31.74 -30.56 9.42
N ASP A 52 32.45 -31.31 8.57
CA ASP A 52 31.92 -31.85 7.31
C ASP A 52 30.71 -32.76 7.54
N LEU A 53 30.78 -33.63 8.56
CA LEU A 53 29.65 -34.46 8.98
C LEU A 53 28.47 -33.61 9.44
N MET A 54 28.71 -32.58 10.25
CA MET A 54 27.68 -31.65 10.71
C MET A 54 27.03 -30.91 9.55
N GLY A 55 27.83 -30.37 8.62
CA GLY A 55 27.35 -29.65 7.45
C GLY A 55 26.52 -30.54 6.51
N TRP A 56 26.98 -31.77 6.27
CA TRP A 56 26.20 -32.77 5.52
C TRP A 56 24.90 -33.11 6.26
N ALA A 57 24.96 -33.39 7.56
CA ALA A 57 23.81 -33.76 8.37
C ALA A 57 22.72 -32.67 8.35
N CYS A 58 23.12 -31.40 8.46
CA CYS A 58 22.22 -30.25 8.37
C CYS A 58 21.53 -30.17 7.01
N ARG A 59 22.28 -30.31 5.90
CA ARG A 59 21.72 -30.28 4.54
C ARG A 59 20.76 -31.43 4.26
N GLN A 60 21.01 -32.61 4.85
CA GLN A 60 20.16 -33.80 4.68
C GLN A 60 18.99 -33.87 5.68
N GLY A 61 18.93 -33.02 6.69
CA GLY A 61 17.88 -33.09 7.71
C GLY A 61 18.04 -34.23 8.72
N SER A 62 19.25 -34.80 8.85
CA SER A 62 19.49 -35.99 9.67
C SER A 62 19.75 -35.66 11.14
N ILE A 63 18.71 -35.73 11.97
CA ILE A 63 18.81 -35.53 13.44
C ILE A 63 19.82 -36.51 14.07
N GLN A 64 19.87 -37.76 13.59
CA GLN A 64 20.80 -38.77 14.13
C GLN A 64 22.27 -38.42 13.84
N ALA A 65 22.56 -37.93 12.62
CA ALA A 65 23.91 -37.52 12.25
C ALA A 65 24.32 -36.23 12.99
N VAL A 66 23.39 -35.28 13.19
CA VAL A 66 23.64 -34.08 14.01
C VAL A 66 23.95 -34.45 15.46
N ASN A 67 23.14 -35.28 16.09
CA ASN A 67 23.41 -35.78 17.46
C ASN A 67 24.78 -36.45 17.54
N LYS A 68 25.17 -37.18 16.48
CA LYS A 68 26.48 -37.82 16.41
C LYS A 68 27.60 -36.78 16.33
N ALA A 69 27.52 -35.82 15.42
CA ALA A 69 28.51 -34.76 15.28
C ALA A 69 28.68 -33.96 16.58
N VAL A 70 27.58 -33.57 17.23
CA VAL A 70 27.61 -32.86 18.52
C VAL A 70 28.22 -33.74 19.63
N SER A 71 27.93 -35.05 19.66
CA SER A 71 28.58 -35.96 20.62
C SER A 71 30.10 -36.11 20.42
N LEU A 72 30.59 -35.80 19.22
CA LEU A 72 32.02 -35.77 18.87
C LEU A 72 32.64 -34.38 19.08
N GLY A 73 31.88 -33.40 19.58
CA GLY A 73 32.35 -32.05 19.88
C GLY A 73 32.09 -31.00 18.80
N ALA A 74 31.24 -31.28 17.81
CA ALA A 74 30.80 -30.25 16.85
C ALA A 74 30.06 -29.10 17.57
N ASP A 75 30.31 -27.86 17.15
CA ASP A 75 29.51 -26.72 17.57
C ASP A 75 28.11 -26.82 16.93
N PRO A 76 27.02 -26.83 17.71
CA PRO A 76 25.67 -26.87 17.16
C PRO A 76 25.28 -25.62 16.38
N SER A 77 26.03 -24.52 16.49
CA SER A 77 25.73 -23.21 15.87
C SER A 77 26.44 -22.98 14.54
N LEU A 78 27.66 -23.49 14.40
CA LEU A 78 28.58 -23.16 13.31
C LEU A 78 29.26 -24.39 12.74
N VAL A 79 29.47 -24.36 11.43
CA VAL A 79 30.31 -25.32 10.71
C VAL A 79 31.49 -24.59 10.12
N GLN A 80 32.71 -25.03 10.44
CA GLN A 80 33.91 -24.51 9.80
C GLN A 80 33.99 -24.99 8.35
N VAL A 81 34.22 -24.08 7.41
CA VAL A 81 34.38 -24.42 6.00
C VAL A 81 35.88 -24.62 5.70
N PRO A 82 36.29 -25.64 4.93
CA PRO A 82 37.69 -25.87 4.60
C PRO A 82 38.36 -24.65 3.94
N GLU A 83 39.66 -24.43 4.21
CA GLU A 83 40.49 -23.28 3.75
C GLU A 83 40.50 -23.04 2.22
N THR A 84 40.04 -24.02 1.42
CA THR A 84 39.96 -23.93 -0.06
C THR A 84 38.68 -23.27 -0.58
N SER A 85 37.70 -23.00 0.28
CA SER A 85 36.48 -22.28 -0.04
C SER A 85 36.75 -20.78 -0.21
N VAL A 86 36.22 -20.16 -1.27
CA VAL A 86 36.27 -18.70 -1.50
C VAL A 86 35.59 -17.92 -0.37
N LEU A 87 34.66 -18.56 0.37
CA LEU A 87 34.01 -18.02 1.56
C LEU A 87 34.83 -18.39 2.80
N ARG A 88 35.52 -17.39 3.38
CA ARG A 88 36.45 -17.53 4.53
C ARG A 88 35.78 -17.50 5.91
N TYR A 89 34.48 -17.76 6.01
CA TYR A 89 33.72 -17.60 7.26
C TYR A 89 32.98 -18.89 7.64
N PRO A 90 32.84 -19.17 8.95
CA PRO A 90 31.99 -20.26 9.44
C PRO A 90 30.56 -20.08 8.93
N THR A 91 29.90 -21.18 8.54
CA THR A 91 28.50 -21.15 8.06
C THR A 91 27.56 -21.56 9.19
N SER A 92 26.40 -20.92 9.28
CA SER A 92 25.38 -21.31 10.28
C SER A 92 24.80 -22.70 9.99
N THR A 93 24.76 -23.55 11.02
CA THR A 93 24.06 -24.85 10.97
C THR A 93 22.57 -24.68 10.70
N ILE A 94 21.95 -23.62 11.25
CA ILE A 94 20.54 -23.28 11.03
C ILE A 94 20.31 -22.88 9.57
N ALA A 95 21.23 -22.13 8.95
CA ALA A 95 21.13 -21.78 7.53
C ALA A 95 21.24 -23.03 6.64
N LEU A 96 22.17 -23.94 6.96
CA LEU A 96 22.32 -25.22 6.26
C LEU A 96 21.08 -26.13 6.41
N ALA A 97 20.42 -26.08 7.56
CA ALA A 97 19.23 -26.86 7.87
C ALA A 97 17.92 -26.14 7.49
N SER A 98 17.97 -25.02 6.76
CA SER A 98 16.81 -24.14 6.50
C SER A 98 15.61 -24.81 5.81
N ASN A 99 15.83 -25.93 5.12
CA ASN A 99 14.77 -26.73 4.47
C ASN A 99 14.15 -27.80 5.40
N HIS A 100 14.69 -27.99 6.60
CA HIS A 100 14.35 -29.05 7.55
C HIS A 100 13.97 -28.44 8.91
N LEU A 101 12.76 -27.87 9.01
CA LEU A 101 12.34 -27.08 10.18
C LEU A 101 12.39 -27.86 11.51
N ASP A 102 12.10 -29.17 11.49
CA ASP A 102 12.21 -30.02 12.68
C ASP A 102 13.66 -30.18 13.14
N LEU A 103 14.61 -30.24 12.20
CA LEU A 103 16.03 -30.24 12.53
C LEU A 103 16.45 -28.88 13.10
N VAL A 104 15.95 -27.77 12.56
CA VAL A 104 16.25 -26.42 13.10
C VAL A 104 15.79 -26.30 14.56
N LYS A 105 14.57 -26.74 14.88
CA LYS A 105 14.08 -26.78 16.27
C LYS A 105 14.98 -27.64 17.16
N HIS A 106 15.41 -28.79 16.64
CA HIS A 106 16.33 -29.67 17.35
C HIS A 106 17.71 -29.04 17.59
N LEU A 107 18.25 -28.30 16.61
CA LEU A 107 19.51 -27.55 16.76
C LEU A 107 19.39 -26.50 17.87
N PHE A 108 18.29 -25.75 17.94
CA PHE A 108 18.04 -24.82 19.06
C PHE A 108 17.96 -25.56 20.40
N HIS A 109 17.34 -26.75 20.45
CA HIS A 109 17.30 -27.58 21.66
C HIS A 109 18.69 -28.06 22.10
N LEU A 110 19.60 -28.29 21.14
CA LEU A 110 21.00 -28.62 21.40
C LEU A 110 21.86 -27.40 21.80
N GLY A 111 21.27 -26.21 21.87
CA GLY A 111 21.96 -24.97 22.27
C GLY A 111 22.56 -24.18 21.11
N ALA A 112 22.15 -24.43 19.87
CA ALA A 112 22.56 -23.60 18.74
C ALA A 112 22.12 -22.14 18.94
N ASN A 113 22.99 -21.20 18.59
CA ASN A 113 22.69 -19.77 18.61
C ASN A 113 22.96 -19.11 17.24
N LEU A 114 22.57 -17.84 17.11
CA LEU A 114 22.79 -17.02 15.91
C LEU A 114 23.84 -15.93 16.19
N PRO A 115 25.13 -16.22 16.00
CA PRO A 115 26.16 -15.21 16.21
C PRO A 115 26.13 -14.13 15.10
N PRO A 116 26.60 -12.91 15.38
CA PRO A 116 26.43 -11.76 14.47
C PRO A 116 27.00 -11.96 13.07
N HIS A 117 28.08 -12.74 12.93
CA HIS A 117 28.78 -12.94 11.65
C HIS A 117 28.07 -13.89 10.67
N VAL A 118 27.10 -14.68 11.14
CA VAL A 118 26.27 -15.57 10.30
C VAL A 118 24.84 -15.03 10.10
N HIS A 119 24.58 -13.80 10.57
CA HIS A 119 23.33 -13.11 10.34
C HIS A 119 23.03 -12.98 8.84
N GLU A 120 24.04 -12.74 8.00
CA GLU A 120 23.86 -12.60 6.55
C GLU A 120 23.33 -13.88 5.88
N ASP A 121 23.84 -15.05 6.29
CA ASP A 121 23.39 -16.34 5.76
C ASP A 121 21.92 -16.59 6.08
N ILE A 122 21.53 -16.38 7.34
CA ILE A 122 20.15 -16.58 7.82
C ILE A 122 19.22 -15.53 7.22
N HIS A 123 19.66 -14.28 7.15
CA HIS A 123 18.92 -13.20 6.51
C HIS A 123 18.63 -13.55 5.05
N ALA A 124 19.62 -14.08 4.34
CA ALA A 124 19.43 -14.47 2.95
C ALA A 124 18.44 -15.63 2.80
N GLU A 125 18.59 -16.68 3.60
CA GLU A 125 17.67 -17.82 3.58
C GLU A 125 16.22 -17.43 3.93
N VAL A 126 16.03 -16.55 4.91
CA VAL A 126 14.70 -16.10 5.35
C VAL A 126 14.06 -15.19 4.32
N PHE A 127 14.73 -14.08 3.96
CA PHE A 127 14.10 -12.99 3.22
C PHE A 127 14.26 -13.12 1.69
N PHE A 128 15.40 -13.60 1.19
CA PHE A 128 15.55 -13.93 -0.24
C PHE A 128 14.97 -15.32 -0.54
N GLY A 129 15.17 -16.29 0.34
CA GLY A 129 14.61 -17.64 0.19
C GLY A 129 13.10 -17.75 0.47
N GLN A 130 12.46 -16.69 0.97
CA GLN A 130 11.02 -16.63 1.26
C GLN A 130 10.55 -17.76 2.19
N LYS A 131 11.19 -17.84 3.36
CA LYS A 131 10.98 -18.87 4.40
C LYS A 131 10.50 -18.24 5.72
N PRO A 132 9.26 -17.71 5.79
CA PRO A 132 8.77 -17.07 7.01
C PRO A 132 8.68 -18.03 8.20
N GLN A 133 8.45 -19.32 7.98
CA GLN A 133 8.41 -20.32 9.05
C GLN A 133 9.77 -20.50 9.73
N LEU A 134 10.86 -20.34 8.98
CA LEU A 134 12.21 -20.35 9.55
C LEU A 134 12.40 -19.13 10.45
N LEU A 135 11.98 -17.94 10.00
CA LEU A 135 12.03 -16.73 10.82
C LEU A 135 11.22 -16.86 12.10
N LYS A 136 10.02 -17.46 12.03
CA LYS A 136 9.18 -17.72 13.20
C LYS A 136 9.95 -18.52 14.26
N ILE A 137 10.56 -19.64 13.87
CA ILE A 137 11.36 -20.47 14.79
C ILE A 137 12.54 -19.67 15.33
N CYS A 138 13.25 -18.91 14.50
CA CYS A 138 14.35 -18.08 14.98
C CYS A 138 13.88 -17.03 16.00
N LEU A 139 12.75 -16.36 15.78
CA LEU A 139 12.20 -15.36 16.72
C LEU A 139 11.66 -15.97 18.03
N GLU A 140 11.33 -17.27 18.04
CA GLU A 140 10.96 -18.00 19.27
C GLU A 140 12.19 -18.29 20.16
N HIS A 141 13.38 -18.35 19.57
CA HIS A 141 14.62 -18.75 20.27
C HIS A 141 15.69 -17.65 20.34
N CYS A 142 15.53 -16.55 19.61
CA CYS A 142 16.48 -15.45 19.48
C CYS A 142 15.83 -14.12 19.81
N THR A 143 16.63 -13.12 20.20
CA THR A 143 16.14 -11.75 20.42
C THR A 143 15.92 -11.04 19.08
N LYS A 144 14.87 -10.20 18.99
CA LYS A 144 14.59 -9.40 17.77
C LYS A 144 15.77 -8.54 17.34
N ASP A 145 16.55 -8.08 18.30
CA ASP A 145 17.70 -7.18 18.18
C ASP A 145 18.84 -7.80 17.35
N GLN A 146 18.85 -9.13 17.22
CA GLN A 146 19.80 -9.85 16.36
C GLN A 146 19.47 -9.69 14.87
N PHE A 147 18.24 -9.28 14.52
CA PHE A 147 17.80 -9.06 13.13
C PHE A 147 17.83 -7.58 12.77
N THR A 148 18.89 -7.16 12.06
CA THR A 148 19.04 -5.78 11.61
C THR A 148 17.91 -5.40 10.65
N ASN A 149 17.24 -4.27 10.92
CA ASN A 149 16.13 -3.75 10.11
C ASN A 149 14.98 -4.75 9.92
N LEU A 150 14.66 -5.55 10.95
CA LEU A 150 13.64 -6.61 10.89
C LEU A 150 12.32 -6.16 10.23
N GLN A 151 11.75 -5.02 10.65
CA GLN A 151 10.48 -4.54 10.09
C GLN A 151 10.58 -4.25 8.58
N ALA A 152 11.60 -3.51 8.15
CA ALA A 152 11.79 -3.20 6.73
C ALA A 152 12.01 -4.47 5.88
N ASN A 153 12.65 -5.49 6.45
CA ASN A 153 12.82 -6.78 5.78
C ASN A 153 11.52 -7.59 5.71
N LEU A 154 10.69 -7.55 6.76
CA LEU A 154 9.35 -8.16 6.76
C LEU A 154 8.47 -7.52 5.67
N ASP A 155 8.43 -6.19 5.62
CA ASP A 155 7.63 -5.42 4.67
C ASP A 155 8.08 -5.71 3.23
N LEU A 156 9.39 -5.71 2.97
CA LEU A 156 9.96 -6.05 1.66
C LEU A 156 9.73 -7.52 1.26
N ALA A 157 9.77 -8.45 2.22
CA ALA A 157 9.52 -9.85 1.96
C ALA A 157 8.05 -10.10 1.62
N LEU A 158 7.12 -9.44 2.32
CA LEU A 158 5.70 -9.44 1.99
C LEU A 158 5.46 -8.90 0.57
N GLU A 159 6.07 -7.75 0.23
CA GLU A 159 5.94 -7.13 -1.10
C GLU A 159 6.35 -8.09 -2.22
N ARG A 160 7.53 -8.73 -2.07
CA ARG A 160 8.02 -9.73 -3.02
C ARG A 160 7.10 -10.95 -3.11
N GLN A 161 6.63 -11.44 -1.96
CA GLN A 161 5.73 -12.61 -1.93
C GLN A 161 4.40 -12.32 -2.61
N VAL A 162 3.84 -11.11 -2.43
CA VAL A 162 2.62 -10.67 -3.12
C VAL A 162 2.82 -10.66 -4.63
N ARG A 163 3.92 -10.07 -5.14
CA ARG A 163 4.25 -10.09 -6.57
C ARG A 163 4.35 -11.52 -7.12
N CYS A 164 5.06 -12.39 -6.42
CA CYS A 164 5.16 -13.80 -6.80
C CYS A 164 3.78 -14.48 -6.82
N THR A 165 2.95 -14.22 -5.81
CA THR A 165 1.62 -14.84 -5.66
C THR A 165 0.71 -14.50 -6.85
N ILE A 166 0.73 -13.25 -7.32
CA ILE A 166 -0.07 -12.78 -8.46
C ILE A 166 0.26 -13.57 -9.73
N VAL A 167 1.55 -13.84 -10.00
CA VAL A 167 1.99 -14.54 -11.23
C VAL A 167 2.02 -16.07 -11.10
N THR A 168 1.65 -16.61 -9.94
CA THR A 168 1.73 -18.05 -9.67
C THR A 168 0.55 -18.82 -10.29
N THR A 169 0.85 -19.98 -10.87
CA THR A 169 -0.13 -20.92 -11.41
C THR A 169 -1.09 -21.45 -10.34
N SER A 170 -2.27 -21.94 -10.75
CA SER A 170 -3.34 -22.35 -9.83
C SER A 170 -2.93 -23.45 -8.84
N ASP A 171 -2.07 -24.38 -9.24
CA ASP A 171 -1.58 -25.51 -8.45
C ASP A 171 -0.69 -25.09 -7.25
N LYS A 172 0.00 -23.94 -7.35
CA LYS A 172 0.91 -23.43 -6.31
C LYS A 172 0.35 -22.23 -5.53
N ARG A 173 -0.85 -21.78 -5.89
CA ARG A 173 -1.47 -20.57 -5.34
C ARG A 173 -1.76 -20.67 -3.85
N ALA A 174 -2.27 -21.81 -3.38
CA ALA A 174 -2.56 -22.02 -1.96
C ALA A 174 -1.29 -21.87 -1.11
N ALA A 175 -0.20 -22.52 -1.52
CA ALA A 175 1.09 -22.40 -0.84
C ALA A 175 1.66 -20.97 -0.90
N ALA A 176 1.46 -20.24 -2.00
CA ALA A 176 1.87 -18.84 -2.11
C ALA A 176 1.07 -17.92 -1.17
N MET A 177 -0.25 -18.13 -1.07
CA MET A 177 -1.13 -17.43 -0.13
C MET A 177 -0.77 -17.73 1.33
N ASP A 178 -0.44 -18.98 1.65
CA ASP A 178 0.01 -19.36 3.00
C ASP A 178 1.26 -18.57 3.40
N LYS A 179 2.23 -18.39 2.49
CA LYS A 179 3.42 -17.56 2.77
C LYS A 179 3.06 -16.10 3.05
N VAL A 180 2.13 -15.51 2.31
CA VAL A 180 1.62 -14.15 2.60
C VAL A 180 1.05 -14.10 4.01
N LYS A 181 0.21 -15.08 4.37
CA LYS A 181 -0.38 -15.18 5.71
C LYS A 181 0.69 -15.25 6.79
N TYR A 182 1.71 -16.10 6.62
CA TYR A 182 2.81 -16.20 7.58
C TYR A 182 3.60 -14.89 7.73
N TRP A 183 3.85 -14.15 6.65
CA TRP A 183 4.51 -12.84 6.74
C TRP A 183 3.66 -11.83 7.53
N LEU A 184 2.34 -11.81 7.32
CA LEU A 184 1.42 -10.97 8.09
C LEU A 184 1.39 -11.37 9.58
N GLU A 185 1.35 -12.66 9.90
CA GLU A 185 1.41 -13.17 11.28
C GLU A 185 2.72 -12.77 11.99
N LEU A 186 3.81 -12.59 11.25
CA LEU A 186 5.10 -12.10 11.77
C LEU A 186 5.15 -10.57 11.93
N GLY A 187 4.10 -9.85 11.53
CA GLY A 187 3.98 -8.40 11.68
C GLY A 187 4.42 -7.59 10.46
N ALA A 188 4.51 -8.19 9.26
CA ALA A 188 4.72 -7.43 8.04
C ALA A 188 3.54 -6.46 7.80
N ASN A 189 3.84 -5.21 7.48
CA ASN A 189 2.82 -4.19 7.23
C ASN A 189 2.49 -4.13 5.73
N PRO A 190 1.26 -4.45 5.32
CA PRO A 190 0.88 -4.43 3.91
C PRO A 190 0.81 -3.02 3.30
N THR A 191 0.75 -1.97 4.13
CA THR A 191 0.74 -0.54 3.73
C THR A 191 2.11 0.14 3.89
N ALA A 192 3.15 -0.60 4.26
CA ALA A 192 4.49 -0.03 4.33
C ALA A 192 5.04 0.26 2.92
N LEU A 193 5.61 1.46 2.76
CA LEU A 193 6.25 1.87 1.52
C LEU A 193 7.54 1.08 1.30
N CYS A 194 7.56 0.26 0.26
CA CYS A 194 8.74 -0.49 -0.15
C CYS A 194 9.56 0.29 -1.21
N ARG A 195 10.67 -0.29 -1.70
CA ARG A 195 11.49 0.34 -2.74
C ARG A 195 10.64 0.65 -3.97
N GLY A 196 10.61 1.91 -4.38
CA GLY A 196 9.78 2.38 -5.50
C GLY A 196 8.45 3.03 -5.10
N GLY A 197 8.18 3.18 -3.79
CA GLY A 197 7.03 3.93 -3.30
C GLY A 197 5.70 3.21 -3.48
N THR A 198 5.71 1.88 -3.62
CA THR A 198 4.50 1.03 -3.67
C THR A 198 4.43 0.16 -2.43
N THR A 199 3.23 -0.05 -1.90
CA THR A 199 2.94 -0.98 -0.81
C THR A 199 2.58 -2.37 -1.34
N SER A 200 2.52 -3.35 -0.44
CA SER A 200 2.08 -4.70 -0.80
C SER A 200 0.60 -4.73 -1.20
N LEU A 201 -0.22 -3.93 -0.51
CA LEU A 201 -1.65 -3.77 -0.84
C LEU A 201 -1.83 -3.16 -2.23
N ASP A 202 -1.05 -2.15 -2.58
CA ASP A 202 -1.12 -1.52 -3.91
C ASP A 202 -0.81 -2.49 -5.03
N ILE A 203 0.20 -3.34 -4.84
CA ILE A 203 0.60 -4.31 -5.86
C ILE A 203 -0.54 -5.30 -6.09
N ALA A 204 -1.22 -5.74 -5.03
CA ALA A 204 -2.39 -6.61 -5.14
C ALA A 204 -3.53 -5.90 -5.90
N ILE A 205 -3.84 -4.65 -5.55
CA ILE A 205 -4.90 -3.86 -6.17
C ILE A 205 -4.59 -3.55 -7.65
N LEU A 206 -3.39 -3.03 -7.95
CA LEU A 206 -2.98 -2.59 -9.30
C LEU A 206 -2.66 -3.73 -10.25
N SER A 207 -2.51 -4.96 -9.74
CA SER A 207 -2.45 -6.14 -10.61
C SER A 207 -3.72 -6.29 -11.45
N PHE A 208 -4.85 -5.73 -10.99
CA PHE A 208 -6.11 -5.65 -11.72
C PHE A 208 -6.04 -4.72 -12.94
N THR A 209 -5.30 -3.59 -12.84
CA THR A 209 -5.33 -2.51 -13.84
C THR A 209 -4.24 -2.63 -14.91
N ASN A 210 -3.06 -3.13 -14.56
CA ASN A 210 -1.89 -3.18 -15.46
C ASN A 210 -1.81 -4.43 -16.34
N LEU A 211 -2.64 -5.46 -16.11
CA LEU A 211 -2.58 -6.73 -16.85
C LEU A 211 -3.66 -6.83 -17.95
N ARG A 212 -3.92 -5.73 -18.68
CA ARG A 212 -4.81 -5.70 -19.87
C ARG A 212 -4.44 -6.70 -20.98
N HIS A 213 -3.32 -7.42 -20.88
CA HIS A 213 -2.84 -8.35 -21.91
C HIS A 213 -2.49 -9.76 -21.44
N THR A 214 -2.67 -10.12 -20.17
CA THR A 214 -2.48 -11.52 -19.73
C THR A 214 -3.52 -11.91 -18.69
N TYR A 215 -4.23 -13.00 -18.98
CA TYR A 215 -5.26 -13.63 -18.16
C TYR A 215 -4.79 -13.83 -16.70
N CYS A 216 -5.01 -12.85 -15.83
CA CYS A 216 -5.13 -13.09 -14.39
C CYS A 216 -6.62 -13.15 -14.09
N PRO A 217 -7.18 -14.32 -13.74
CA PRO A 217 -8.58 -14.39 -13.35
C PRO A 217 -8.76 -13.56 -12.07
N SER A 218 -9.86 -12.79 -12.02
CA SER A 218 -10.34 -12.07 -10.84
C SER A 218 -10.32 -12.90 -9.54
N SER A 219 -10.24 -14.23 -9.65
CA SER A 219 -10.26 -15.18 -8.54
C SER A 219 -9.11 -15.10 -7.54
N ILE A 220 -7.97 -14.46 -7.84
CA ILE A 220 -6.87 -14.31 -6.85
C ILE A 220 -6.83 -12.94 -6.17
N VAL A 221 -7.32 -11.89 -6.83
CA VAL A 221 -7.20 -10.52 -6.33
C VAL A 221 -8.03 -10.35 -5.07
N ASP A 222 -9.32 -10.73 -5.10
CA ASP A 222 -10.17 -10.54 -3.92
C ASP A 222 -9.68 -11.33 -2.70
N PRO A 223 -9.30 -12.63 -2.80
CA PRO A 223 -8.75 -13.36 -1.65
C PRO A 223 -7.43 -12.76 -1.14
N LEU A 224 -6.58 -12.25 -2.03
CA LEU A 224 -5.30 -11.65 -1.65
C LEU A 224 -5.49 -10.30 -0.96
N VAL A 225 -6.35 -9.43 -1.49
CA VAL A 225 -6.70 -8.15 -0.84
C VAL A 225 -7.36 -8.41 0.51
N ASN A 226 -8.32 -9.33 0.61
CA ASN A 226 -8.92 -9.72 1.89
C ASN A 226 -7.88 -10.21 2.90
N LEU A 227 -6.93 -11.04 2.45
CA LEU A 227 -5.86 -11.52 3.32
C LEU A 227 -4.99 -10.36 3.84
N LEU A 228 -4.59 -9.43 2.98
CA LEU A 228 -3.81 -8.26 3.38
C LEU A 228 -4.59 -7.34 4.34
N LEU A 229 -5.88 -7.12 4.09
CA LEU A 229 -6.75 -6.33 4.97
C LEU A 229 -7.04 -7.01 6.30
N SER A 230 -6.95 -8.34 6.38
CA SER A 230 -7.12 -9.08 7.65
C SER A 230 -6.07 -8.71 8.71
N ALA A 231 -4.92 -8.18 8.28
CA ALA A 231 -3.90 -7.63 9.18
C ALA A 231 -4.26 -6.27 9.79
N LYS A 232 -5.42 -5.69 9.40
CA LYS A 232 -5.92 -4.38 9.85
C LYS A 232 -4.89 -3.25 9.69
N PRO A 233 -4.33 -3.06 8.49
CA PRO A 233 -3.37 -1.98 8.28
C PRO A 233 -4.03 -0.60 8.41
N ASP A 234 -3.21 0.41 8.68
CA ASP A 234 -3.66 1.80 8.64
C ASP A 234 -3.76 2.30 7.20
N LEU A 235 -4.95 2.17 6.62
CA LEU A 235 -5.27 2.60 5.26
C LEU A 235 -5.23 4.13 5.07
N ASN A 236 -5.10 4.90 6.15
CA ASN A 236 -5.22 6.36 6.11
C ASN A 236 -3.88 7.07 6.40
N ALA A 237 -2.81 6.32 6.70
CA ALA A 237 -1.49 6.88 7.03
C ALA A 237 -0.82 7.60 5.84
N ASN A 238 -1.03 7.12 4.61
CA ASN A 238 -0.48 7.70 3.38
C ASN A 238 -1.58 8.20 2.43
N ALA A 239 -2.44 9.05 2.97
CA ALA A 239 -3.71 9.42 2.37
C ALA A 239 -3.69 9.96 0.93
N LEU A 240 -2.64 10.70 0.51
CA LEU A 240 -2.47 11.16 -0.87
C LEU A 240 -2.35 9.97 -1.82
N TYR A 241 -1.45 9.06 -1.49
CA TYR A 241 -1.11 7.91 -2.31
C TYR A 241 -2.30 6.93 -2.35
N GLU A 242 -2.87 6.61 -1.19
CA GLU A 242 -4.02 5.70 -1.06
C GLU A 242 -5.27 6.24 -1.78
N THR A 243 -5.52 7.55 -1.72
CA THR A 243 -6.64 8.17 -2.43
C THR A 243 -6.49 8.09 -3.95
N GLN A 244 -5.31 8.37 -4.48
CA GLN A 244 -5.05 8.24 -5.92
C GLN A 244 -5.22 6.79 -6.36
N LYS A 245 -4.71 5.83 -5.57
CA LYS A 245 -4.81 4.41 -5.87
C LYS A 245 -6.24 3.88 -5.75
N PHE A 246 -7.00 4.29 -4.75
CA PHE A 246 -8.42 3.96 -4.62
C PHE A 246 -9.20 4.33 -5.88
N MET A 247 -8.93 5.51 -6.46
CA MET A 247 -9.60 5.94 -7.70
C MET A 247 -9.03 5.29 -8.97
N GLU A 248 -7.79 4.80 -8.98
CA GLU A 248 -7.26 3.98 -10.08
C GLU A 248 -7.99 2.63 -10.21
N VAL A 249 -8.68 2.18 -9.16
CA VAL A 249 -9.54 0.96 -9.15
C VAL A 249 -10.95 1.22 -9.70
N GLY A 250 -11.21 2.37 -10.33
CA GLY A 250 -12.53 2.85 -10.77
C GLY A 250 -13.42 1.84 -11.52
N ASP A 251 -12.86 0.77 -12.08
CA ASP A 251 -13.59 -0.30 -12.77
C ASP A 251 -14.03 -1.47 -11.83
N SER A 252 -13.68 -1.48 -10.54
CA SER A 252 -14.00 -2.55 -9.58
C SER A 252 -14.55 -2.03 -8.26
N THR A 253 -15.88 -1.88 -8.21
CA THR A 253 -16.64 -1.51 -7.01
C THR A 253 -16.37 -2.44 -5.83
N LYS A 254 -16.13 -3.73 -6.10
CA LYS A 254 -15.87 -4.74 -5.06
C LYS A 254 -14.60 -4.46 -4.25
N ILE A 255 -13.50 -4.04 -4.88
CA ILE A 255 -12.28 -3.71 -4.14
C ILE A 255 -12.47 -2.42 -3.33
N MET A 256 -13.20 -1.45 -3.88
CA MET A 256 -13.57 -0.25 -3.13
C MET A 256 -14.39 -0.59 -1.89
N GLU A 257 -15.40 -1.47 -2.01
CA GLU A 257 -16.18 -1.97 -0.86
C GLU A 257 -15.28 -2.59 0.21
N LEU A 258 -14.36 -3.49 -0.17
CA LEU A 258 -13.44 -4.12 0.78
C LEU A 258 -12.56 -3.10 1.52
N LEU A 259 -12.07 -2.07 0.83
CA LEU A 259 -11.25 -1.01 1.43
C LEU A 259 -12.07 -0.16 2.41
N LEU A 260 -13.31 0.18 2.05
CA LEU A 260 -14.23 0.94 2.90
C LEU A 260 -14.64 0.15 4.14
N GLU A 261 -14.96 -1.13 3.99
CA GLU A 261 -15.23 -2.06 5.10
C GLU A 261 -14.03 -2.20 6.03
N ALA A 262 -12.82 -2.17 5.49
CA ALA A 262 -11.58 -2.19 6.27
C ALA A 262 -11.22 -0.83 6.92
N GLY A 263 -12.02 0.22 6.70
CA GLY A 263 -11.88 1.52 7.36
C GLY A 263 -11.13 2.59 6.56
N ALA A 264 -10.99 2.42 5.24
CA ALA A 264 -10.53 3.50 4.37
C ALA A 264 -11.53 4.67 4.43
N LYS A 265 -11.02 5.89 4.59
CA LYS A 265 -11.87 7.09 4.67
C LYS A 265 -11.93 7.79 3.32
N LEU A 266 -13.15 8.11 2.89
CA LEU A 266 -13.39 8.92 1.69
C LEU A 266 -13.33 10.43 1.93
N ASP A 267 -13.18 10.86 3.18
CA ASP A 267 -13.23 12.27 3.55
C ASP A 267 -12.09 12.64 4.51
N LEU A 268 -10.86 12.32 4.10
CA LEU A 268 -9.65 12.63 4.85
C LEU A 268 -9.46 14.15 4.98
N PRO A 269 -9.06 14.67 6.15
CA PRO A 269 -8.89 16.10 6.41
C PRO A 269 -7.60 16.63 5.77
N LEU A 270 -7.54 16.57 4.44
CA LEU A 270 -6.39 16.96 3.64
C LEU A 270 -6.80 18.01 2.61
N TYR A 271 -5.83 18.54 1.87
CA TYR A 271 -6.07 19.46 0.76
C TYR A 271 -7.22 18.95 -0.12
N ALA A 272 -8.09 19.84 -0.59
CA ALA A 272 -9.30 19.48 -1.34
C ALA A 272 -9.02 18.63 -2.59
N GLU A 273 -7.86 18.81 -3.21
CA GLU A 273 -7.35 18.00 -4.33
C GLU A 273 -7.12 16.51 -3.98
N LEU A 274 -7.01 16.19 -2.69
CA LEU A 274 -6.81 14.84 -2.15
C LEU A 274 -8.11 14.21 -1.65
N ASN A 275 -9.24 14.84 -1.92
CA ASN A 275 -10.53 14.20 -1.72
C ASN A 275 -10.75 13.19 -2.87
N PRO A 276 -11.03 11.90 -2.59
CA PRO A 276 -11.19 10.88 -3.62
C PRO A 276 -12.21 11.23 -4.70
N VAL A 277 -13.32 11.87 -4.32
CA VAL A 277 -14.38 12.25 -5.28
C VAL A 277 -13.93 13.41 -6.16
N VAL A 278 -13.15 14.35 -5.62
CA VAL A 278 -12.54 15.45 -6.38
C VAL A 278 -11.51 14.92 -7.36
N TYR A 279 -10.61 14.05 -6.89
CA TYR A 279 -9.59 13.44 -7.73
C TYR A 279 -10.24 12.63 -8.87
N TYR A 280 -11.21 11.78 -8.55
CA TYR A 280 -11.97 11.01 -9.54
C TYR A 280 -12.62 11.90 -10.59
N ALA A 281 -13.34 12.94 -10.14
CA ALA A 281 -13.93 13.91 -11.04
C ALA A 281 -12.88 14.55 -11.97
N SER A 282 -11.70 14.90 -11.45
CA SER A 282 -10.64 15.54 -12.24
C SER A 282 -10.08 14.65 -13.36
N ILE A 283 -9.97 13.33 -13.14
CA ILE A 283 -9.35 12.40 -14.08
C ILE A 283 -10.36 11.74 -15.04
N CYS A 284 -11.61 11.62 -14.61
CA CYS A 284 -12.66 11.00 -15.41
C CYS A 284 -13.05 11.87 -16.61
N ARG A 285 -13.47 11.19 -17.68
CA ARG A 285 -13.90 11.81 -18.94
C ARG A 285 -15.37 11.56 -19.28
N VAL A 286 -16.04 10.73 -18.48
CA VAL A 286 -17.44 10.33 -18.67
C VAL A 286 -18.14 10.40 -17.32
N TYR A 287 -19.41 10.81 -17.33
CA TYR A 287 -20.21 10.94 -16.12
C TYR A 287 -20.68 9.57 -15.67
N ASP A 288 -20.11 9.07 -14.58
CA ASP A 288 -20.47 7.81 -13.94
C ASP A 288 -21.37 8.08 -12.73
N ALA A 289 -22.67 8.14 -12.96
CA ALA A 289 -23.65 8.42 -11.91
C ALA A 289 -23.62 7.36 -10.79
N GLU A 290 -23.44 6.09 -11.16
CA GLU A 290 -23.50 4.96 -10.23
C GLU A 290 -22.32 5.00 -9.26
N LEU A 291 -21.10 5.22 -9.76
CA LEU A 291 -19.92 5.32 -8.90
C LEU A 291 -19.95 6.57 -8.02
N PHE A 292 -20.41 7.71 -8.54
CA PHE A 292 -20.59 8.89 -7.69
C PHE A 292 -21.60 8.63 -6.56
N ASP A 293 -22.75 8.04 -6.86
CA ASP A 293 -23.77 7.72 -5.86
C ASP A 293 -23.27 6.68 -4.86
N PHE A 294 -22.47 5.70 -5.31
CA PHE A 294 -21.76 4.77 -4.44
C PHE A 294 -20.82 5.50 -3.47
N LEU A 295 -19.92 6.36 -3.97
CA LEU A 295 -18.96 7.08 -3.12
C LEU A 295 -19.65 7.97 -2.09
N PHE A 296 -20.68 8.71 -2.49
CA PHE A 296 -21.42 9.55 -1.56
C PHE A 296 -22.24 8.74 -0.55
N SER A 297 -22.79 7.58 -0.94
CA SER A 297 -23.51 6.71 0.01
C SER A 297 -22.58 6.07 1.05
N HIS A 298 -21.29 5.95 0.73
CA HIS A 298 -20.23 5.46 1.63
C HIS A 298 -19.48 6.58 2.37
N GLY A 299 -20.06 7.78 2.44
CA GLY A 299 -19.56 8.85 3.31
C GLY A 299 -18.56 9.81 2.68
N ALA A 300 -18.36 9.76 1.36
CA ALA A 300 -17.64 10.83 0.69
C ALA A 300 -18.38 12.16 0.84
N SER A 301 -17.62 13.25 0.96
CA SER A 301 -18.17 14.59 1.14
C SER A 301 -17.45 15.56 0.23
N VAL A 302 -18.21 16.48 -0.36
CA VAL A 302 -17.68 17.63 -1.12
C VAL A 302 -17.92 18.94 -0.41
N ARG A 303 -18.39 18.89 0.85
CA ARG A 303 -18.69 20.07 1.65
C ARG A 303 -17.41 20.88 1.89
N PRO A 304 -17.51 22.21 1.93
CA PRO A 304 -16.40 23.05 2.31
C PRO A 304 -15.89 22.68 3.71
N LYS A 305 -14.59 22.47 3.84
CA LYS A 305 -13.92 22.29 5.12
C LYS A 305 -13.08 23.52 5.42
N TRP A 306 -13.10 23.93 6.70
CA TRP A 306 -12.27 25.01 7.20
C TRP A 306 -11.11 24.38 7.95
N LEU A 307 -9.91 24.39 7.36
CA LEU A 307 -8.68 24.08 8.09
C LEU A 307 -8.02 25.42 8.43
N HIS A 308 -7.78 25.64 9.72
CA HIS A 308 -6.96 26.75 10.19
C HIS A 308 -5.51 26.28 10.21
N ASP A 309 -4.59 27.03 9.62
CA ASP A 309 -3.17 26.88 9.94
C ASP A 309 -2.84 27.70 11.20
N ASP A 310 -1.66 27.49 11.79
CA ASP A 310 -1.20 28.17 13.01
C ASP A 310 -1.08 29.70 12.86
N ARG A 311 -1.25 30.22 11.64
CA ARG A 311 -1.25 31.66 11.28
C ARG A 311 -2.65 32.21 11.01
N GLY A 312 -3.68 31.37 11.04
CA GLY A 312 -5.06 31.76 10.74
C GLY A 312 -5.31 32.07 9.26
N GLU A 313 -4.39 31.69 8.35
CA GLU A 313 -4.58 31.84 6.91
C GLU A 313 -5.48 30.73 6.36
N TYR A 314 -6.44 31.12 5.52
CA TYR A 314 -7.36 30.22 4.86
C TYR A 314 -6.68 29.58 3.64
N HIS A 315 -6.43 28.28 3.68
CA HIS A 315 -6.09 27.54 2.47
C HIS A 315 -7.36 26.96 1.86
N ASP A 316 -7.48 26.99 0.52
CA ASP A 316 -8.63 26.52 -0.25
C ASP A 316 -8.83 25.00 -0.10
N VAL A 317 -9.44 24.58 1.01
CA VAL A 317 -9.90 23.20 1.25
C VAL A 317 -11.34 23.01 0.77
N THR A 318 -11.75 23.77 -0.25
CA THR A 318 -13.07 23.63 -0.83
C THR A 318 -13.02 22.78 -2.11
N PRO A 319 -13.55 21.54 -2.09
CA PRO A 319 -13.61 20.63 -3.25
C PRO A 319 -14.01 21.25 -4.59
N ILE A 320 -15.08 22.06 -4.60
CA ILE A 320 -15.58 22.66 -5.84
C ILE A 320 -14.67 23.75 -6.39
N HIS A 321 -13.93 24.49 -5.54
CA HIS A 321 -12.99 25.52 -5.99
C HIS A 321 -11.86 24.88 -6.80
N LYS A 322 -11.29 23.78 -6.30
CA LYS A 322 -10.21 23.06 -6.97
C LYS A 322 -10.64 22.46 -8.31
N LEU A 323 -11.83 21.85 -8.39
CA LEU A 323 -12.35 21.38 -9.68
C LEU A 323 -12.62 22.53 -10.66
N TRP A 324 -13.17 23.63 -10.17
CA TRP A 324 -13.45 24.81 -10.99
C TRP A 324 -12.17 25.37 -11.60
N GLU A 325 -11.11 25.53 -10.79
CA GLU A 325 -9.78 25.96 -11.23
C GLU A 325 -9.18 24.97 -12.24
N HIS A 326 -9.14 23.68 -11.89
CA HIS A 326 -8.58 22.62 -12.74
C HIS A 326 -9.25 22.55 -14.12
N TRP A 327 -10.55 22.80 -14.20
CA TRP A 327 -11.29 22.78 -15.47
C TRP A 327 -11.34 24.12 -16.21
N GLY A 328 -10.61 25.14 -15.75
CA GLY A 328 -10.52 26.43 -16.43
C GLY A 328 -11.73 27.35 -16.22
N GLY A 329 -12.34 27.28 -15.03
CA GLY A 329 -13.45 28.13 -14.60
C GLY A 329 -14.75 27.87 -15.36
N ARG A 330 -15.50 28.93 -15.69
CA ARG A 330 -16.80 28.83 -16.38
C ARG A 330 -16.77 28.02 -17.67
N ARG A 331 -15.62 27.91 -18.34
CA ARG A 331 -15.47 27.10 -19.56
C ARG A 331 -15.85 25.62 -19.32
N CYS A 332 -15.72 25.13 -18.09
CA CYS A 332 -16.14 23.78 -17.72
C CYS A 332 -17.62 23.52 -17.98
N LEU A 333 -18.47 24.56 -17.92
CA LEU A 333 -19.91 24.42 -18.13
C LEU A 333 -20.27 24.08 -19.59
N LEU A 334 -19.38 24.28 -20.57
CA LEU A 334 -19.65 23.88 -21.96
C LEU A 334 -19.54 22.37 -22.18
N ASP A 335 -18.83 21.68 -21.30
CA ASP A 335 -18.63 20.24 -21.37
C ASP A 335 -19.74 19.52 -20.60
N ASP A 336 -20.41 18.57 -21.24
CA ASP A 336 -21.58 17.88 -20.68
C ASP A 336 -21.25 17.12 -19.40
N TYR A 337 -20.07 16.47 -19.37
CA TYR A 337 -19.59 15.72 -18.21
C TYR A 337 -19.30 16.67 -17.05
N LYS A 338 -18.47 17.69 -17.27
CA LYS A 338 -18.08 18.64 -16.21
C LYS A 338 -19.30 19.39 -15.68
N PHE A 339 -20.22 19.78 -16.55
CA PHE A 339 -21.49 20.39 -16.15
C PHE A 339 -22.31 19.47 -15.24
N ALA A 340 -22.43 18.19 -15.57
CA ALA A 340 -23.13 17.21 -14.75
C ALA A 340 -22.48 17.02 -13.37
N VAL A 341 -21.14 16.96 -13.30
CA VAL A 341 -20.41 16.84 -12.03
C VAL A 341 -20.55 18.11 -11.17
N ILE A 342 -20.41 19.31 -11.74
CA ILE A 342 -20.62 20.56 -10.97
C ILE A 342 -22.05 20.61 -10.41
N LYS A 343 -23.03 20.25 -11.23
CA LYS A 343 -24.44 20.17 -10.80
C LYS A 343 -24.61 19.21 -9.62
N LEU A 344 -24.02 18.02 -9.72
CA LEU A 344 -24.03 17.01 -8.66
C LEU A 344 -23.39 17.55 -7.38
N PHE A 345 -22.20 18.14 -7.47
CA PHE A 345 -21.44 18.62 -6.31
C PHE A 345 -22.19 19.72 -5.57
N ILE A 346 -22.74 20.70 -6.28
CA ILE A 346 -23.58 21.75 -5.67
C ILE A 346 -24.81 21.11 -5.02
N GLY A 347 -25.45 20.15 -5.70
CA GLY A 347 -26.55 19.37 -5.13
C GLY A 347 -26.17 18.57 -3.87
N ARG A 348 -24.90 18.21 -3.71
CA ARG A 348 -24.30 17.55 -2.54
C ARG A 348 -23.61 18.54 -1.59
N HIS A 349 -24.07 19.79 -1.55
CA HIS A 349 -23.66 20.83 -0.60
C HIS A 349 -22.23 21.35 -0.75
N ALA A 350 -21.63 21.27 -1.95
CA ALA A 350 -20.26 21.73 -2.14
C ALA A 350 -20.05 23.25 -2.01
N VAL A 351 -21.14 24.03 -2.01
CA VAL A 351 -21.12 25.49 -1.80
C VAL A 351 -21.81 25.90 -0.49
N GLN A 352 -22.03 24.94 0.42
CA GLN A 352 -22.70 25.22 1.68
C GLN A 352 -21.91 26.22 2.53
N ASN A 353 -22.59 27.27 2.98
CA ASN A 353 -22.05 28.38 3.77
C ASN A 353 -21.01 29.25 3.05
N ILE A 354 -20.84 29.07 1.74
CA ILE A 354 -19.89 29.83 0.91
C ILE A 354 -20.49 30.26 -0.43
N ALA A 355 -21.81 30.13 -0.62
CA ALA A 355 -22.48 30.42 -1.88
C ALA A 355 -22.19 31.85 -2.37
N ALA A 356 -22.31 32.85 -1.49
CA ALA A 356 -22.05 34.25 -1.86
C ALA A 356 -20.60 34.47 -2.31
N GLN A 357 -19.63 33.89 -1.59
CA GLN A 357 -18.20 33.96 -1.94
C GLN A 357 -17.92 33.25 -3.27
N PHE A 358 -18.47 32.05 -3.47
CA PHE A 358 -18.32 31.31 -4.71
C PHE A 358 -18.88 32.08 -5.91
N VAL A 359 -20.06 32.69 -5.75
CA VAL A 359 -20.65 33.53 -6.81
C VAL A 359 -19.75 34.73 -7.09
N ARG A 360 -19.39 35.50 -6.06
CA ARG A 360 -18.65 36.76 -6.20
C ARG A 360 -17.25 36.55 -6.81
N HIS A 361 -16.52 35.53 -6.37
CA HIS A 361 -15.10 35.37 -6.70
C HIS A 361 -14.80 34.38 -7.82
N LEU A 362 -15.65 33.38 -8.06
CA LEU A 362 -15.40 32.35 -9.07
C LEU A 362 -16.43 32.32 -10.19
N PHE A 363 -17.71 32.44 -9.85
CA PHE A 363 -18.77 32.21 -10.83
C PHE A 363 -19.13 33.46 -11.63
N ARG A 364 -19.16 34.64 -11.00
CA ARG A 364 -19.53 35.93 -11.61
C ARG A 364 -18.42 36.56 -12.46
N PRO A 365 -17.14 36.60 -12.08
CA PRO A 365 -16.13 37.37 -12.82
C PRO A 365 -16.12 37.08 -14.32
N ARG A 366 -15.92 38.11 -15.17
CA ARG A 366 -15.94 37.98 -16.62
C ARG A 366 -14.92 36.93 -17.09
N SER A 367 -15.30 36.14 -18.08
CA SER A 367 -14.48 35.08 -18.67
C SER A 367 -14.38 35.32 -20.17
N SER A 368 -13.24 35.00 -20.78
CA SER A 368 -13.04 35.16 -22.23
C SER A 368 -14.02 34.36 -23.09
N ILE A 369 -14.69 33.36 -22.49
CA ILE A 369 -15.73 32.57 -23.16
C ILE A 369 -17.03 33.36 -23.35
N ASP A 370 -17.28 34.38 -22.53
CA ASP A 370 -18.49 35.20 -22.56
C ASP A 370 -18.62 35.99 -23.87
N ASP A 371 -17.47 36.32 -24.47
CA ASP A 371 -17.36 37.09 -25.71
C ASP A 371 -17.59 36.21 -26.96
N LYS A 372 -17.59 34.88 -26.80
CA LYS A 372 -17.79 33.94 -27.91
C LYS A 372 -19.27 33.71 -28.18
N THR A 373 -19.78 34.35 -29.22
CA THR A 373 -21.19 34.31 -29.63
C THR A 373 -21.74 32.90 -29.84
N GLU A 374 -20.92 31.97 -30.34
CA GLU A 374 -21.31 30.57 -30.58
C GLU A 374 -21.69 29.82 -29.29
N PHE A 375 -21.04 30.13 -28.17
CA PHE A 375 -21.24 29.43 -26.89
C PHE A 375 -22.16 30.18 -25.93
N LYS A 376 -22.37 31.48 -26.17
CA LYS A 376 -23.13 32.37 -25.27
C LYS A 376 -24.53 31.84 -24.92
N PRO A 377 -25.37 31.35 -25.84
CA PRO A 377 -26.70 30.83 -25.49
C PRO A 377 -26.64 29.61 -24.55
N LEU A 378 -25.75 28.66 -24.84
CA LEU A 378 -25.58 27.45 -24.02
C LEU A 378 -25.03 27.81 -22.62
N MET A 379 -24.04 28.70 -22.59
CA MET A 379 -23.43 29.18 -21.34
C MET A 379 -24.45 29.90 -20.46
N MET A 380 -25.29 30.79 -21.02
CA MET A 380 -26.35 31.46 -20.27
C MET A 380 -27.36 30.45 -19.70
N LYS A 381 -27.79 29.48 -20.52
CA LYS A 381 -28.71 28.42 -20.09
C LYS A 381 -28.14 27.61 -18.93
N ARG A 382 -26.90 27.14 -19.04
CA ARG A 382 -26.25 26.34 -17.98
C ARG A 382 -25.91 27.16 -16.75
N SER A 383 -25.53 28.42 -16.93
CA SER A 383 -25.26 29.33 -15.81
C SER A 383 -26.51 29.58 -14.97
N ARG A 384 -27.68 29.75 -15.61
CA ARG A 384 -28.96 29.85 -14.90
C ARG A 384 -29.24 28.62 -14.05
N VAL A 385 -29.05 27.41 -14.59
CA VAL A 385 -29.23 26.15 -13.83
C VAL A 385 -28.28 26.07 -12.63
N ILE A 386 -27.01 26.45 -12.80
CA ILE A 386 -26.05 26.44 -11.69
C ILE A 386 -26.42 27.48 -10.61
N LEU A 387 -26.82 28.69 -11.01
CA LEU A 387 -27.29 29.71 -10.06
C LEU A 387 -28.53 29.26 -9.29
N GLU A 388 -29.50 28.61 -9.93
CA GLU A 388 -30.68 28.05 -9.26
C GLU A 388 -30.32 27.05 -8.16
N LEU A 389 -29.22 26.32 -8.33
CA LEU A 389 -28.73 25.38 -7.33
C LEU A 389 -27.95 26.10 -6.22
N ILE A 390 -27.13 27.08 -6.57
CA ILE A 390 -26.33 27.86 -5.60
C ILE A 390 -27.24 28.69 -4.70
N LEU A 391 -28.25 29.36 -5.27
CA LEU A 391 -29.15 30.28 -4.59
C LEU A 391 -30.22 29.58 -3.71
N ARG A 392 -30.05 28.28 -3.43
CA ARG A 392 -30.89 27.59 -2.44
C ARG A 392 -30.48 28.02 -1.04
N ASN A 393 -31.46 28.31 -0.18
CA ASN A 393 -31.24 28.76 1.21
C ASN A 393 -30.26 27.88 2.01
N CYS A 394 -30.23 26.57 1.77
CA CYS A 394 -29.33 25.65 2.48
C CYS A 394 -27.83 25.89 2.23
N ASN A 395 -27.48 26.76 1.27
CA ASN A 395 -26.10 27.10 0.96
C ASN A 395 -25.59 28.39 1.63
N PHE A 396 -26.42 29.08 2.40
CA PHE A 396 -26.07 30.33 3.12
C PHE A 396 -26.01 30.08 4.62
N LYS A 397 -25.13 30.79 5.34
CA LYS A 397 -24.99 30.76 6.80
C LYS A 397 -26.18 31.41 7.49
N THR A 398 -26.66 32.54 6.97
CA THR A 398 -27.89 33.19 7.44
C THR A 398 -28.98 33.09 6.37
N THR A 399 -29.49 34.20 5.87
CA THR A 399 -30.43 34.23 4.75
C THR A 399 -29.69 34.55 3.45
N MET A 400 -30.19 34.00 2.33
CA MET A 400 -29.66 34.32 1.00
C MET A 400 -29.63 35.83 0.75
N VAL A 401 -30.67 36.55 1.19
CA VAL A 401 -30.81 37.99 0.97
C VAL A 401 -29.70 38.75 1.70
N GLU A 402 -29.50 38.49 2.99
CA GLU A 402 -28.47 39.15 3.81
C GLU A 402 -27.06 38.91 3.26
N GLU A 403 -26.73 37.68 2.83
CA GLU A 403 -25.38 37.38 2.32
C GLU A 403 -25.12 37.88 0.90
N MET A 404 -26.17 38.11 0.10
CA MET A 404 -26.06 38.53 -1.30
C MET A 404 -26.38 40.01 -1.52
N GLU A 405 -26.80 40.74 -0.48
CA GLU A 405 -27.23 42.14 -0.57
C GLU A 405 -26.18 43.05 -1.21
N ASP A 406 -24.93 42.97 -0.74
CA ASP A 406 -23.82 43.76 -1.29
C ASP A 406 -23.57 43.45 -2.77
N LEU A 407 -23.61 42.16 -3.14
CA LEU A 407 -23.37 41.73 -4.52
C LEU A 407 -24.47 42.23 -5.45
N PHE A 408 -25.72 42.22 -4.98
CA PHE A 408 -26.85 42.73 -5.74
C PHE A 408 -26.75 44.25 -5.94
N HIS A 409 -26.39 45.00 -4.89
CA HIS A 409 -26.15 46.44 -5.01
C HIS A 409 -25.04 46.76 -6.01
N GLU A 410 -23.93 46.02 -6.01
CA GLU A 410 -22.87 46.16 -7.02
C GLU A 410 -23.39 45.97 -8.45
N ILE A 411 -24.23 44.95 -8.69
CA ILE A 411 -24.79 44.67 -10.01
C ILE A 411 -25.71 45.80 -10.48
N ILE A 412 -26.59 46.31 -9.62
CA ILE A 412 -27.46 47.46 -9.96
C ILE A 412 -26.64 48.71 -10.29
N GLN A 413 -25.59 48.98 -9.51
CA GLN A 413 -24.76 50.17 -9.74
C GLN A 413 -24.01 50.07 -11.08
N LEU A 414 -23.50 48.89 -11.45
CA LEU A 414 -22.82 48.70 -12.74
C LEU A 414 -23.73 48.99 -13.93
N GLU A 415 -24.98 48.54 -13.88
CA GLU A 415 -25.99 48.79 -14.92
C GLU A 415 -26.29 50.30 -15.06
N LYS A 416 -26.38 51.03 -13.94
CA LYS A 416 -26.54 52.50 -13.96
C LYS A 416 -25.36 53.20 -14.64
N THR A 417 -24.19 52.59 -14.65
CA THR A 417 -22.98 53.16 -15.27
C THR A 417 -22.72 52.73 -16.72
N ASN A 418 -23.58 51.90 -17.34
CA ASN A 418 -23.38 51.37 -18.70
C ASN A 418 -21.97 50.76 -18.91
N SER A 419 -21.47 50.01 -17.93
CA SER A 419 -20.10 49.49 -17.96
C SER A 419 -19.95 48.35 -18.98
N PRO A 420 -19.00 48.41 -19.94
CA PRO A 420 -18.82 47.38 -20.98
C PRO A 420 -18.17 46.07 -20.48
N TRP A 421 -17.96 45.93 -19.17
CA TRP A 421 -17.28 44.79 -18.54
C TRP A 421 -18.23 43.81 -17.84
N GLU A 422 -19.52 43.85 -18.20
CA GLU A 422 -20.54 43.01 -17.58
C GLU A 422 -20.33 41.52 -17.87
N SER A 423 -20.51 40.73 -16.81
CA SER A 423 -20.55 39.28 -16.92
C SER A 423 -21.88 38.84 -17.49
N ILE A 424 -21.89 37.78 -18.31
CA ILE A 424 -23.14 37.14 -18.76
C ILE A 424 -23.99 36.59 -17.61
N VAL A 425 -23.41 36.51 -16.41
CA VAL A 425 -24.05 36.05 -15.17
C VAL A 425 -24.85 37.19 -14.52
N ASP A 426 -24.45 38.44 -14.68
CA ASP A 426 -25.06 39.62 -14.04
C ASP A 426 -26.57 39.77 -14.34
N PRO A 427 -27.04 39.70 -15.60
CA PRO A 427 -28.48 39.79 -15.89
C PRO A 427 -29.26 38.61 -15.29
N ILE A 428 -28.66 37.42 -15.23
CA ILE A 428 -29.31 36.23 -14.66
C ILE A 428 -29.45 36.37 -13.13
N LEU A 429 -28.39 36.81 -12.45
CA LEU A 429 -28.42 37.06 -11.02
C LEU A 429 -29.47 38.11 -10.66
N LYS A 430 -29.51 39.21 -11.41
CA LYS A 430 -30.50 40.26 -11.22
C LYS A 430 -31.93 39.70 -11.33
N ASP A 431 -32.25 39.02 -12.44
CA ASP A 431 -33.56 38.40 -12.66
C ASP A 431 -33.98 37.50 -11.49
N MET A 432 -33.04 36.74 -10.94
CA MET A 432 -33.30 35.74 -9.89
C MET A 432 -33.38 36.34 -8.48
N LEU A 433 -32.69 37.46 -8.21
CA LEU A 433 -32.63 38.09 -6.89
C LEU A 433 -33.72 39.17 -6.69
N ILE A 434 -34.20 39.80 -7.76
CA ILE A 434 -35.28 40.80 -7.73
C ILE A 434 -36.49 40.37 -6.86
N PRO A 435 -37.00 39.12 -6.95
CA PRO A 435 -38.18 38.71 -6.18
C PRO A 435 -37.97 38.68 -4.65
N TYR A 436 -36.71 38.66 -4.19
CA TYR A 436 -36.38 38.46 -2.78
C TYR A 436 -36.11 39.76 -2.03
N ILE A 437 -36.16 40.90 -2.71
CA ILE A 437 -35.84 42.21 -2.15
C ILE A 437 -37.12 43.03 -2.09
N LYS A 438 -37.41 43.57 -0.91
CA LYS A 438 -38.30 44.73 -0.80
C LYS A 438 -37.48 45.92 -1.30
N LEU A 439 -37.67 46.29 -2.57
CA LEU A 439 -37.12 47.54 -3.07
C LEU A 439 -37.59 48.66 -2.11
N PRO A 440 -36.70 49.50 -1.57
CA PRO A 440 -37.15 50.81 -1.16
C PRO A 440 -37.76 51.41 -2.44
N MET A 441 -39.05 51.76 -2.38
CA MET A 441 -39.62 52.64 -3.38
C MET A 441 -38.68 53.85 -3.46
N ASP A 442 -38.25 54.19 -4.68
CA ASP A 442 -37.70 55.51 -4.98
C ASP A 442 -38.76 56.55 -4.61
N ASP A 443 -38.82 56.93 -3.34
CA ASP A 443 -39.31 58.24 -2.94
C ASP A 443 -38.08 59.15 -2.92
N ASP A 444 -38.14 60.22 -3.71
CA ASP A 444 -37.20 61.34 -3.84
C ASP A 444 -36.16 61.25 -4.97
N VAL A 445 -36.66 61.30 -6.21
CA VAL A 445 -36.05 62.18 -7.23
C VAL A 445 -37.00 63.35 -7.45
N PRO A 446 -36.71 64.57 -6.94
CA PRO A 446 -37.49 65.73 -7.26
C PRO A 446 -37.22 66.15 -8.71
N ILE A 447 -38.31 66.36 -9.45
CA ILE A 447 -38.32 67.12 -10.69
C ILE A 447 -37.81 68.52 -10.37
N VAL A 448 -36.66 68.90 -10.91
CA VAL A 448 -36.34 70.27 -11.36
C VAL A 448 -35.56 70.20 -12.66
#